data_AF-A0A7I8LK46-F1
#
_entry.id   AF-A0A7I8LK46-F1
#
_cell.length_a   1.000
_cell.length_b   1.000
_cell.length_c   1.000
_cell.angle_alpha   90.00
_cell.angle_beta   90.00
_cell.angle_gamma   90.00
#
_symmetry.space_group_name_H-M   'P 1'
#
loop_
_entity.id
_entity.type
_entity.pdbx_description
1 polymer ?
#
loop_
_entity_poly.entity_id
_entity_poly.type
_entity_poly.pdbx_seq_one_letter_code
_entity_poly.pdbx_strand_id
1 'polypeptide(L)'
;MATRSGLSLLSSAVCVLLLSQGCLGQLPFGEGRQPRRQTERREWRLERLEAVEPSRRIQAEAGVIEYWDQNQEQFQLAGVAAYRTTIEPKGLLLPYYSNAPRLVYIIQGNGVTSSVFPGCPETFQSFQQSEPREEERRGESLRDQHQKIHRFREGDVIALPAGVATWFYNDGETPVVAVTVADSGNNANQLDQTLRRFELAGSPERRESSEGEEAFSGNVFRGLNVDVLAEAFGVSRETIRKLQGHDDRRGNIVRVERGLQFVRPERRQERQEEEEEEEERRRRRTRGTNGLEEILCNLRNRENIRNPDRADVYSREAGSVTSLNSQKLPILRQNAHYAPHWNINAHSILYVTRGRARLQISGNQGRGASFDREVRRGQIVVIPQNFVVAAQAGSEGFEWVSFKTEDFPLVSPLAGKASVFRGLPEGVIANSYRLSDEEARRVKHGRGEEFLVFRPRAQGGRVAAA
;
A
#
# COMPACT_ATOMS: atom_id res chain seq x y z
N MET A 1 48.39 24.70 -60.02
CA MET A 1 48.33 24.59 -58.55
C MET A 1 46.91 24.91 -58.07
N ALA A 2 46.61 24.74 -56.78
CA ALA A 2 45.26 24.68 -56.24
C ALA A 2 44.45 25.99 -56.31
N THR A 3 43.11 25.87 -56.41
CA THR A 3 42.09 26.68 -55.68
C THR A 3 40.66 26.14 -55.92
N ARG A 4 40.26 25.08 -55.20
CA ARG A 4 38.83 24.66 -55.04
C ARG A 4 38.58 24.04 -53.65
N SER A 5 38.82 24.84 -52.61
CA SER A 5 38.77 24.38 -51.20
C SER A 5 37.83 25.20 -50.31
N GLY A 6 36.79 25.82 -50.91
CA GLY A 6 35.92 26.78 -50.20
C GLY A 6 34.58 26.24 -49.68
N LEU A 7 33.91 25.33 -50.41
CA LEU A 7 32.51 24.97 -50.09
C LEU A 7 32.34 23.74 -49.17
N SER A 8 33.35 22.87 -49.03
CA SER A 8 33.22 21.63 -48.24
C SER A 8 33.08 21.91 -46.73
N LEU A 9 33.90 22.83 -46.21
CA LEU A 9 34.03 23.09 -44.77
C LEU A 9 32.74 23.66 -44.13
N LEU A 10 31.95 24.43 -44.87
CA LEU A 10 30.66 24.96 -44.39
C LEU A 10 29.61 23.87 -44.21
N SER A 11 29.59 22.86 -45.10
CA SER A 11 28.70 21.70 -44.97
C SER A 11 29.04 20.87 -43.73
N SER A 12 30.33 20.60 -43.51
CA SER A 12 30.81 19.87 -42.32
C SER A 12 30.44 20.57 -41.00
N ALA A 13 30.58 21.90 -40.93
CA ALA A 13 30.29 22.68 -39.73
C ALA A 13 28.80 22.65 -39.34
N VAL A 14 27.89 22.77 -40.32
CA VAL A 14 26.44 22.75 -40.06
C VAL A 14 25.96 21.38 -39.60
N CYS A 15 26.49 20.28 -40.17
CA CYS A 15 26.14 18.94 -39.71
C CYS A 15 26.58 18.67 -38.26
N VAL A 16 27.74 19.16 -37.82
CA VAL A 16 28.20 18.99 -36.43
C VAL A 16 27.34 19.80 -35.45
N LEU A 17 26.85 20.98 -35.83
CA LEU A 17 25.94 21.79 -35.01
C LEU A 17 24.51 21.23 -34.93
N LEU A 18 24.03 20.51 -35.95
CA LEU A 18 22.72 19.85 -35.91
C LEU A 18 22.76 18.48 -35.19
N LEU A 19 23.86 17.74 -35.32
CA LEU A 19 24.04 16.45 -34.62
C LEU A 19 24.34 16.59 -33.13
N SER A 20 24.69 17.78 -32.64
CA SER A 20 24.96 18.05 -31.22
C SER A 20 23.74 18.49 -30.40
N GLN A 21 22.55 18.57 -31.02
CA GLN A 21 21.27 18.71 -30.28
C GLN A 21 20.47 17.39 -30.18
N GLY A 22 21.03 16.27 -30.63
CA GLY A 22 20.45 14.93 -30.46
C GLY A 22 21.07 14.16 -29.29
N CYS A 23 20.27 13.83 -28.28
CA CYS A 23 20.55 12.77 -27.30
C CYS A 23 21.87 12.84 -26.49
N LEU A 24 22.13 13.97 -25.82
CA LEU A 24 22.83 13.92 -24.52
C LEU A 24 21.85 13.49 -23.42
N GLY A 25 21.51 12.19 -23.40
CA GLY A 25 20.76 11.59 -22.31
C GLY A 25 21.59 11.62 -21.03
N GLN A 26 21.19 12.44 -20.06
CA GLN A 26 21.95 12.60 -18.81
C GLN A 26 21.91 11.32 -17.98
N LEU A 27 23.07 10.66 -17.87
CA LEU A 27 23.33 9.64 -16.84
C LEU A 27 23.24 10.33 -15.46
N PRO A 28 22.33 9.91 -14.56
CA PRO A 28 22.15 10.56 -13.27
C PRO A 28 23.22 10.12 -12.25
N PHE A 29 24.48 10.45 -12.50
CA PHE A 29 25.45 10.65 -11.42
C PHE A 29 25.14 11.99 -10.76
N GLY A 30 24.86 11.95 -9.45
CA GLY A 30 24.01 12.95 -8.82
C GLY A 30 24.71 14.23 -8.36
N GLU A 31 24.15 15.36 -8.75
CA GLU A 31 24.24 16.64 -8.04
C GLU A 31 22.87 17.36 -8.11
N GLY A 32 22.55 18.17 -7.10
CA GLY A 32 21.42 19.11 -7.14
C GLY A 32 20.00 18.51 -7.22
N ARG A 33 19.45 18.02 -6.09
CA ARG A 33 17.99 17.85 -5.95
C ARG A 33 17.28 19.17 -6.30
N GLN A 34 16.39 19.16 -7.30
CA GLN A 34 15.43 20.26 -7.44
C GLN A 34 14.54 20.31 -6.18
N PRO A 35 14.36 21.47 -5.53
CA PRO A 35 13.45 21.59 -4.40
C PRO A 35 12.00 21.41 -4.87
N ARG A 36 11.12 21.01 -3.94
CA ARG A 36 9.66 20.95 -4.13
C ARG A 36 9.19 22.19 -4.91
N ARG A 37 8.56 22.00 -6.08
CA ARG A 37 7.72 23.05 -6.67
C ARG A 37 6.70 23.47 -5.62
N GLN A 38 6.50 24.77 -5.50
CA GLN A 38 5.85 25.38 -4.34
C GLN A 38 4.43 24.84 -4.14
N THR A 39 4.28 23.94 -3.17
CA THR A 39 3.21 24.15 -2.20
C THR A 39 3.48 25.51 -1.56
N GLU A 40 2.47 26.35 -1.47
CA GLU A 40 2.53 27.56 -0.63
C GLU A 40 2.95 27.16 0.80
N ARG A 41 3.51 28.11 1.58
CA ARG A 41 3.80 27.88 3.00
C ARG A 41 2.50 27.82 3.82
N ARG A 42 1.73 26.74 3.64
CA ARG A 42 0.73 26.31 4.61
C ARG A 42 1.48 25.88 5.88
N GLU A 43 1.40 26.71 6.90
CA GLU A 43 1.80 26.33 8.25
C GLU A 43 0.75 25.35 8.80
N TRP A 44 0.95 24.07 8.52
CA TRP A 44 0.08 22.99 8.98
C TRP A 44 -0.10 23.06 10.50
N ARG A 45 -1.36 23.06 10.98
CA ARG A 45 -1.63 23.16 12.42
C ARG A 45 -1.55 21.80 13.11
N LEU A 46 -0.31 21.33 13.28
CA LEU A 46 0.07 20.05 13.90
C LEU A 46 -0.27 19.93 15.42
N GLU A 47 -1.08 20.83 15.94
CA GLU A 47 -1.44 20.95 17.36
C GLU A 47 -2.64 20.09 17.75
N ARG A 48 -3.45 19.63 16.77
CA ARG A 48 -4.66 18.83 17.00
C ARG A 48 -4.83 17.74 15.94
N LEU A 49 -4.18 16.60 16.16
CA LEU A 49 -4.44 15.38 15.39
C LEU A 49 -5.75 14.75 15.91
N GLU A 50 -6.49 14.03 15.06
CA GLU A 50 -7.74 13.35 15.47
C GLU A 50 -7.80 11.90 14.98
N ALA A 51 -8.48 11.04 15.74
CA ALA A 51 -8.77 9.66 15.36
C ALA A 51 -10.09 9.66 14.60
N VAL A 52 -10.05 9.21 13.34
CA VAL A 52 -11.11 9.49 12.36
C VAL A 52 -11.67 8.22 11.73
N GLU A 53 -12.96 8.26 11.44
CA GLU A 53 -13.74 7.20 10.80
C GLU A 53 -14.13 7.64 9.38
N PRO A 54 -14.54 6.73 8.48
CA PRO A 54 -14.92 7.09 7.12
C PRO A 54 -16.08 8.09 7.11
N SER A 55 -15.93 9.19 6.36
CA SER A 55 -16.94 10.25 6.23
C SER A 55 -17.93 10.00 5.09
N ARG A 56 -17.51 9.24 4.06
CA ARG A 56 -18.28 9.01 2.84
C ARG A 56 -18.47 7.51 2.59
N ARG A 57 -19.67 7.10 2.21
CA ARG A 57 -20.04 5.71 1.88
C ARG A 57 -20.60 5.64 0.45
N ILE A 58 -20.14 4.68 -0.34
CA ILE A 58 -20.60 4.35 -1.70
C ILE A 58 -21.13 2.91 -1.66
N GLN A 59 -22.37 2.69 -2.07
CA GLN A 59 -23.02 1.37 -2.04
C GLN A 59 -22.95 0.70 -3.43
N ALA A 60 -22.80 -0.62 -3.44
CA ALA A 60 -22.84 -1.44 -4.65
C ALA A 60 -23.69 -2.70 -4.42
N GLU A 61 -23.94 -3.46 -5.49
CA GLU A 61 -24.80 -4.65 -5.51
C GLU A 61 -24.33 -5.77 -4.58
N ALA A 62 -23.03 -5.95 -4.41
CA ALA A 62 -22.41 -6.98 -3.56
C ALA A 62 -21.30 -6.43 -2.65
N GLY A 63 -21.41 -5.18 -2.21
CA GLY A 63 -20.44 -4.58 -1.30
C GLY A 63 -20.61 -3.08 -1.06
N VAL A 64 -19.63 -2.50 -0.37
CA VAL A 64 -19.58 -1.08 -0.03
C VAL A 64 -18.13 -0.60 -0.04
N ILE A 65 -17.92 0.66 -0.44
CA ILE A 65 -16.64 1.35 -0.31
C ILE A 65 -16.82 2.61 0.54
N GLU A 66 -16.06 2.68 1.63
CA GLU A 66 -16.09 3.74 2.63
C GLU A 66 -14.80 4.55 2.55
N TYR A 67 -14.89 5.87 2.42
CA TYR A 67 -13.75 6.76 2.23
C TYR A 67 -13.57 7.64 3.47
N TRP A 68 -12.32 7.84 3.87
CA TRP A 68 -11.96 8.96 4.74
C TRP A 68 -11.82 10.23 3.89
N ASP A 69 -12.20 11.37 4.45
CA ASP A 69 -12.04 12.66 3.77
C ASP A 69 -10.56 13.02 3.61
N GLN A 70 -10.11 13.08 2.36
CA GLN A 70 -8.73 13.43 2.00
C GLN A 70 -8.40 14.91 2.29
N ASN A 71 -9.42 15.78 2.42
CA ASN A 71 -9.24 17.22 2.62
C ASN A 71 -8.86 17.63 4.05
N GLN A 72 -8.97 16.73 5.03
CA GLN A 72 -8.54 16.99 6.40
C GLN A 72 -7.03 17.27 6.45
N GLU A 73 -6.60 18.28 7.23
CA GLU A 73 -5.19 18.69 7.34
C GLU A 73 -4.23 17.51 7.55
N GLN A 74 -4.62 16.51 8.34
CA GLN A 74 -3.77 15.35 8.64
C GLN A 74 -3.56 14.38 7.46
N PHE A 75 -4.51 14.25 6.53
CA PHE A 75 -4.35 13.45 5.31
C PHE A 75 -3.58 14.23 4.24
N GLN A 76 -3.88 15.52 4.06
CA GLN A 76 -3.12 16.41 3.16
C GLN A 76 -1.64 16.52 3.58
N LEU A 77 -1.37 16.69 4.88
CA LEU A 77 -0.01 16.71 5.45
C LEU A 77 0.79 15.44 5.14
N ALA A 78 0.15 14.28 5.19
CA ALA A 78 0.80 13.00 4.94
C ALA A 78 0.90 12.66 3.45
N GLY A 79 0.19 13.37 2.57
CA GLY A 79 0.13 13.08 1.13
C GLY A 79 -0.58 11.76 0.84
N VAL A 80 -1.63 11.40 1.57
CA VAL A 80 -2.30 10.09 1.44
C VAL A 80 -3.81 10.18 1.39
N ALA A 81 -4.42 9.18 0.75
CA ALA A 81 -5.85 8.92 0.77
C ALA A 81 -6.13 7.52 1.32
N ALA A 82 -7.25 7.34 2.03
CA ALA A 82 -7.62 6.05 2.61
C ALA A 82 -9.08 5.67 2.30
N TYR A 83 -9.31 4.37 2.05
CA TYR A 83 -10.64 3.80 1.91
C TYR A 83 -10.70 2.35 2.39
N ARG A 84 -11.87 1.94 2.89
CA ARG A 84 -12.19 0.58 3.31
C ARG A 84 -13.19 -0.01 2.33
N THR A 85 -12.88 -1.19 1.80
CA THR A 85 -13.75 -1.94 0.90
C THR A 85 -14.28 -3.15 1.65
N THR A 86 -15.60 -3.36 1.61
CA THR A 86 -16.21 -4.62 2.03
C THR A 86 -16.85 -5.30 0.81
N ILE A 87 -16.49 -6.55 0.55
CA ILE A 87 -16.96 -7.37 -0.58
C ILE A 87 -17.70 -8.58 -0.01
N GLU A 88 -18.99 -8.69 -0.30
CA GLU A 88 -19.82 -9.81 0.14
C GLU A 88 -19.41 -11.14 -0.52
N PRO A 89 -19.84 -12.31 0.00
CA PRO A 89 -19.67 -13.59 -0.67
C PRO A 89 -20.18 -13.55 -2.13
N LYS A 90 -19.38 -14.10 -3.06
CA LYS A 90 -19.55 -13.97 -4.52
C LYS A 90 -19.50 -12.55 -5.09
N GLY A 91 -19.08 -11.55 -4.30
CA GLY A 91 -18.86 -10.18 -4.79
C GLY A 91 -17.56 -10.06 -5.60
N LEU A 92 -17.63 -9.34 -6.72
CA LEU A 92 -16.52 -8.95 -7.56
C LEU A 92 -16.38 -7.42 -7.54
N LEU A 93 -15.34 -6.92 -6.87
CA LEU A 93 -14.86 -5.54 -7.07
C LEU A 93 -14.30 -5.46 -8.49
N LEU A 94 -14.95 -4.64 -9.32
CA LEU A 94 -14.65 -4.50 -10.74
C LEU A 94 -13.22 -4.00 -11.00
N PRO A 95 -12.64 -4.25 -12.19
CA PRO A 95 -11.27 -3.85 -12.48
C PRO A 95 -11.08 -2.32 -12.49
N TYR A 96 -10.03 -1.83 -11.83
CA TYR A 96 -9.67 -0.40 -11.80
C TYR A 96 -8.17 -0.19 -11.58
N TYR A 97 -7.66 0.95 -12.04
CA TYR A 97 -6.31 1.45 -11.72
C TYR A 97 -6.37 2.80 -10.98
N SER A 98 -5.22 3.32 -10.58
CA SER A 98 -5.07 4.49 -9.70
C SER A 98 -3.90 5.37 -10.17
N ASN A 99 -4.00 6.69 -10.02
CA ASN A 99 -2.85 7.60 -10.22
C ASN A 99 -1.78 7.47 -9.12
N ALA A 100 -2.18 7.03 -7.93
CA ALA A 100 -1.32 6.83 -6.78
C ALA A 100 -1.00 5.33 -6.56
N PRO A 101 0.25 4.96 -6.20
CA PRO A 101 0.54 3.62 -5.69
C PRO A 101 -0.11 3.42 -4.32
N ARG A 102 -0.37 2.16 -3.96
CA ARG A 102 -1.23 1.83 -2.80
C ARG A 102 -0.92 0.47 -2.19
N LEU A 103 -1.19 0.38 -0.89
CA LEU A 103 -1.11 -0.83 -0.09
C LEU A 103 -2.52 -1.22 0.37
N VAL A 104 -2.93 -2.45 0.08
CA VAL A 104 -4.20 -3.05 0.51
C VAL A 104 -3.91 -4.06 1.61
N TYR A 105 -4.49 -3.89 2.80
CA TYR A 105 -4.40 -4.85 3.90
C TYR A 105 -5.73 -5.58 4.09
N ILE A 106 -5.71 -6.91 4.04
CA ILE A 106 -6.89 -7.77 4.26
C ILE A 106 -7.12 -7.93 5.78
N ILE A 107 -8.16 -7.25 6.28
CA ILE A 107 -8.55 -7.26 7.70
C ILE A 107 -9.34 -8.53 8.06
N GLN A 108 -10.10 -9.07 7.09
CA GLN A 108 -10.97 -10.23 7.28
C GLN A 108 -11.25 -10.90 5.93
N GLY A 109 -11.46 -12.22 5.95
CA GLY A 109 -11.93 -13.01 4.82
C GLY A 109 -10.81 -13.49 3.88
N ASN A 110 -11.22 -14.13 2.77
CA ASN A 110 -10.34 -14.68 1.75
C ASN A 110 -10.94 -14.50 0.36
N GLY A 111 -10.12 -14.62 -0.68
CA GLY A 111 -10.58 -14.56 -2.05
C GLY A 111 -9.44 -14.71 -3.06
N VAL A 112 -9.69 -14.19 -4.26
CA VAL A 112 -8.71 -14.13 -5.35
C VAL A 112 -8.63 -12.74 -5.97
N THR A 113 -7.44 -12.36 -6.40
CA THR A 113 -7.15 -11.09 -7.06
C THR A 113 -6.14 -11.32 -8.19
N SER A 114 -6.11 -10.42 -9.16
CA SER A 114 -4.99 -10.30 -10.11
C SER A 114 -4.55 -8.85 -10.20
N SER A 115 -3.29 -8.64 -10.56
CA SER A 115 -2.69 -7.34 -10.84
C SER A 115 -2.19 -7.40 -12.27
N VAL A 116 -2.86 -6.69 -13.18
CA VAL A 116 -2.57 -6.73 -14.61
C VAL A 116 -1.40 -5.81 -14.91
N PHE A 117 -0.23 -6.39 -15.12
CA PHE A 117 0.99 -5.67 -15.48
C PHE A 117 1.05 -5.50 -17.01
N PRO A 118 1.04 -4.27 -17.56
CA PRO A 118 1.08 -4.06 -18.99
C PRO A 118 2.35 -4.65 -19.64
N GLY A 119 2.19 -5.31 -20.77
CA GLY A 119 3.27 -5.99 -21.50
C GLY A 119 3.60 -7.41 -21.00
N CYS A 120 2.99 -7.88 -19.91
CA CYS A 120 3.20 -9.24 -19.42
C CYS A 120 2.23 -10.24 -20.08
N PRO A 121 2.70 -11.43 -20.49
CA PRO A 121 1.87 -12.43 -21.15
C PRO A 121 0.91 -13.16 -20.19
N GLU A 122 -0.14 -13.73 -20.77
CA GLU A 122 -1.15 -14.55 -20.09
C GLU A 122 -0.55 -15.90 -19.65
N THR A 123 0.11 -15.95 -18.49
CA THR A 123 0.79 -17.16 -18.01
C THR A 123 -0.11 -18.26 -17.44
N PHE A 124 -1.40 -17.99 -17.22
CA PHE A 124 -2.39 -18.99 -16.81
C PHE A 124 -3.27 -19.31 -18.01
N GLN A 125 -3.12 -20.53 -18.57
CA GLN A 125 -3.68 -20.92 -19.86
C GLN A 125 -4.38 -22.28 -19.79
N SER A 126 -5.48 -22.43 -20.53
CA SER A 126 -6.21 -23.69 -20.68
C SER A 126 -6.40 -24.04 -22.16
N PHE A 127 -5.89 -25.20 -22.55
CA PHE A 127 -6.02 -25.79 -23.89
C PHE A 127 -6.55 -27.22 -23.76
N GLN A 128 -7.23 -27.71 -24.80
CA GLN A 128 -7.68 -29.10 -24.83
C GLN A 128 -6.48 -30.06 -24.77
N GLN A 129 -6.46 -30.96 -23.79
CA GLN A 129 -5.71 -32.20 -23.92
C GLN A 129 -6.41 -33.06 -24.98
N SER A 130 -5.64 -33.57 -25.95
CA SER A 130 -6.17 -34.35 -27.06
C SER A 130 -6.32 -35.84 -26.72
N GLU A 131 -6.91 -36.16 -25.56
CA GLU A 131 -7.53 -37.47 -25.26
C GLU A 131 -8.71 -37.28 -24.28
N PRO A 132 -9.95 -37.68 -24.64
CA PRO A 132 -11.09 -37.56 -23.75
C PRO A 132 -11.15 -38.72 -22.75
N ARG A 133 -10.87 -38.45 -21.47
CA ARG A 133 -11.25 -39.37 -20.38
C ARG A 133 -12.76 -39.29 -20.14
N GLU A 134 -13.42 -40.44 -20.08
CA GLU A 134 -14.89 -40.50 -20.23
C GLU A 134 -15.72 -39.89 -19.06
N GLU A 135 -15.07 -39.51 -17.97
CA GLU A 135 -15.71 -39.02 -16.73
C GLU A 135 -16.02 -37.51 -16.72
N GLU A 136 -15.38 -36.68 -17.56
CA GLU A 136 -15.47 -35.20 -17.48
C GLU A 136 -16.77 -34.58 -18.03
N ARG A 137 -17.85 -35.35 -18.19
CA ARG A 137 -19.13 -34.89 -18.79
C ARG A 137 -20.00 -33.95 -17.90
N ARG A 138 -19.38 -33.12 -17.04
CA ARG A 138 -20.08 -32.18 -16.13
C ARG A 138 -19.49 -30.78 -15.97
N GLY A 139 -18.43 -30.44 -16.72
CA GLY A 139 -17.94 -29.06 -16.82
C GLY A 139 -17.80 -28.65 -18.29
N GLU A 140 -18.24 -27.45 -18.65
CA GLU A 140 -17.79 -26.84 -19.90
C GLU A 140 -16.29 -26.55 -19.76
N SER A 141 -15.48 -27.02 -20.72
CA SER A 141 -14.03 -26.80 -20.68
C SER A 141 -13.74 -25.31 -20.85
N LEU A 142 -13.35 -24.67 -19.74
CA LEU A 142 -12.97 -23.26 -19.69
C LEU A 142 -11.68 -23.04 -20.47
N ARG A 143 -11.82 -22.79 -21.78
CA ARG A 143 -10.75 -22.35 -22.67
C ARG A 143 -10.57 -20.85 -22.54
N ASP A 144 -9.63 -20.46 -21.70
CA ASP A 144 -9.32 -19.06 -21.36
C ASP A 144 -7.81 -18.90 -21.12
N GLN A 145 -7.32 -17.66 -21.19
CA GLN A 145 -5.93 -17.28 -20.97
C GLN A 145 -5.88 -15.92 -20.29
N HIS A 146 -5.20 -15.82 -19.14
CA HIS A 146 -5.04 -14.56 -18.41
C HIS A 146 -3.72 -14.51 -17.64
N GLN A 147 -3.37 -13.33 -17.12
CA GLN A 147 -2.24 -13.17 -16.20
C GLN A 147 -2.47 -13.89 -14.86
N LYS A 148 -1.41 -14.04 -14.06
CA LYS A 148 -1.41 -14.77 -12.78
C LYS A 148 -2.51 -14.29 -11.84
N ILE A 149 -3.25 -15.24 -11.27
CA ILE A 149 -4.23 -15.00 -10.20
C ILE A 149 -3.60 -15.43 -8.87
N HIS A 150 -3.77 -14.60 -7.85
CA HIS A 150 -3.28 -14.82 -6.50
C HIS A 150 -4.46 -15.03 -5.54
N ARG A 151 -4.38 -16.05 -4.67
CA ARG A 151 -5.19 -16.08 -3.46
C ARG A 151 -4.74 -15.00 -2.48
N PHE A 152 -5.70 -14.47 -1.74
CA PHE A 152 -5.46 -13.62 -0.57
C PHE A 152 -6.28 -14.10 0.63
N ARG A 153 -5.77 -13.85 1.84
CA ARG A 153 -6.40 -14.18 3.13
C ARG A 153 -6.12 -13.10 4.18
N GLU A 154 -6.79 -13.17 5.32
CA GLU A 154 -6.57 -12.26 6.46
C GLU A 154 -5.08 -12.13 6.81
N GLY A 155 -4.63 -10.89 6.98
CA GLY A 155 -3.23 -10.57 7.27
C GLY A 155 -2.35 -10.33 6.04
N ASP A 156 -2.84 -10.56 4.82
CA ASP A 156 -2.10 -10.22 3.61
C ASP A 156 -2.04 -8.71 3.39
N VAL A 157 -0.84 -8.21 3.04
CA VAL A 157 -0.65 -6.92 2.40
C VAL A 157 -0.37 -7.16 0.92
N ILE A 158 -1.10 -6.46 0.06
CA ILE A 158 -0.93 -6.46 -1.40
C ILE A 158 -0.49 -5.06 -1.83
N ALA A 159 0.63 -4.97 -2.53
CA ALA A 159 1.20 -3.73 -3.05
C ALA A 159 0.87 -3.55 -4.53
N LEU A 160 0.37 -2.37 -4.89
CA LEU A 160 -0.15 -2.05 -6.21
C LEU A 160 0.45 -0.72 -6.69
N PRO A 161 1.31 -0.73 -7.73
CA PRO A 161 1.84 0.51 -8.32
C PRO A 161 0.75 1.41 -8.92
N ALA A 162 1.09 2.68 -9.16
CA ALA A 162 0.28 3.55 -10.00
C ALA A 162 0.11 2.95 -11.41
N GLY A 163 -1.04 3.18 -12.05
CA GLY A 163 -1.36 2.67 -13.38
C GLY A 163 -1.68 1.16 -13.47
N VAL A 164 -1.29 0.33 -12.49
CA VAL A 164 -1.57 -1.12 -12.51
C VAL A 164 -3.05 -1.37 -12.20
N ALA A 165 -3.72 -2.08 -13.11
CA ALA A 165 -5.13 -2.45 -12.96
C ALA A 165 -5.29 -3.70 -12.08
N THR A 166 -6.34 -3.76 -11.28
CA THR A 166 -6.62 -4.90 -10.40
C THR A 166 -8.11 -5.06 -10.14
N TRP A 167 -8.52 -6.27 -9.80
CA TRP A 167 -9.87 -6.66 -9.37
C TRP A 167 -9.77 -7.62 -8.18
N PHE A 168 -10.84 -7.73 -7.40
CA PHE A 168 -10.89 -8.61 -6.21
C PHE A 168 -12.22 -9.36 -6.20
N TYR A 169 -12.17 -10.70 -6.09
CA TYR A 169 -13.34 -11.56 -6.00
C TYR A 169 -13.35 -12.35 -4.68
N ASN A 170 -14.48 -12.34 -3.98
CA ASN A 170 -14.68 -13.11 -2.77
C ASN A 170 -15.16 -14.53 -3.11
N ASP A 171 -14.25 -15.51 -3.05
CA ASP A 171 -14.54 -16.95 -3.23
C ASP A 171 -14.80 -17.71 -1.92
N GLY A 172 -14.96 -16.98 -0.80
CA GLY A 172 -15.31 -17.51 0.53
C GLY A 172 -16.73 -17.18 0.98
N GLU A 173 -17.08 -17.67 2.18
CA GLU A 173 -18.41 -17.54 2.78
C GLU A 173 -18.56 -16.32 3.70
N THR A 174 -17.45 -15.67 4.07
CA THR A 174 -17.45 -14.46 4.91
C THR A 174 -17.18 -13.21 4.08
N PRO A 175 -17.72 -12.03 4.43
CA PRO A 175 -17.35 -10.79 3.76
C PRO A 175 -15.85 -10.52 3.87
N VAL A 176 -15.21 -10.25 2.73
CA VAL A 176 -13.85 -9.74 2.68
C VAL A 176 -13.87 -8.27 3.09
N VAL A 177 -13.06 -7.90 4.07
CA VAL A 177 -12.89 -6.51 4.51
C VAL A 177 -11.43 -6.13 4.32
N ALA A 178 -11.17 -5.09 3.54
CA ALA A 178 -9.82 -4.60 3.26
C ALA A 178 -9.73 -3.09 3.47
N VAL A 179 -8.65 -2.62 4.09
CA VAL A 179 -8.31 -1.18 4.15
C VAL A 179 -7.17 -0.90 3.17
N THR A 180 -7.35 0.13 2.36
CA THR A 180 -6.38 0.59 1.37
C THR A 180 -5.89 1.97 1.75
N VAL A 181 -4.58 2.17 1.76
CA VAL A 181 -3.95 3.50 1.80
C VAL A 181 -3.21 3.70 0.48
N ALA A 182 -3.50 4.81 -0.19
CA ALA A 182 -2.84 5.26 -1.40
C ALA A 182 -1.94 6.47 -1.09
N ASP A 183 -0.70 6.43 -1.56
CA ASP A 183 0.27 7.51 -1.42
C ASP A 183 0.09 8.48 -2.60
N SER A 184 -0.74 9.50 -2.40
CA SER A 184 -1.06 10.48 -3.44
C SER A 184 -0.04 11.61 -3.54
N GLY A 185 0.86 11.73 -2.56
CA GLY A 185 2.06 12.56 -2.63
C GLY A 185 3.25 11.89 -3.33
N ASN A 186 3.12 10.61 -3.72
CA ASN A 186 4.17 9.82 -4.35
C ASN A 186 4.64 10.42 -5.68
N ASN A 187 5.93 10.26 -6.01
CA ASN A 187 6.50 10.72 -7.28
C ASN A 187 5.98 9.96 -8.52
N ALA A 188 5.38 8.77 -8.35
CA ALA A 188 4.68 8.08 -9.42
C ALA A 188 3.35 8.77 -9.82
N ASN A 189 2.76 9.59 -8.94
CA ASN A 189 1.57 10.38 -9.23
C ASN A 189 1.96 11.73 -9.85
N GLN A 190 1.92 11.82 -11.18
CA GLN A 190 2.33 13.02 -11.93
C GLN A 190 1.19 14.02 -12.19
N LEU A 191 0.02 13.84 -11.56
CA LEU A 191 -1.15 14.71 -11.73
C LEU A 191 -1.18 15.82 -10.67
N ASP A 192 -1.95 15.60 -9.61
CA ASP A 192 -2.01 16.41 -8.39
C ASP A 192 -2.27 15.46 -7.20
N GLN A 193 -2.29 15.97 -5.97
CA GLN A 193 -2.40 15.14 -4.76
C GLN A 193 -3.77 14.45 -4.55
N THR A 194 -4.77 14.66 -5.41
CA THR A 194 -6.08 14.00 -5.31
C THR A 194 -5.99 12.54 -5.75
N LEU A 195 -6.54 11.61 -4.95
CA LEU A 195 -6.65 10.21 -5.38
C LEU A 195 -7.71 10.06 -6.46
N ARG A 196 -7.32 9.59 -7.64
CA ARG A 196 -8.24 9.29 -8.76
C ARG A 196 -8.19 7.81 -9.10
N ARG A 197 -9.36 7.18 -9.01
CA ARG A 197 -9.61 5.80 -9.44
C ARG A 197 -10.15 5.82 -10.87
N PHE A 198 -9.56 5.01 -11.73
CA PHE A 198 -9.97 4.83 -13.12
C PHE A 198 -10.62 3.46 -13.24
N GLU A 199 -11.94 3.42 -13.08
CA GLU A 199 -12.73 2.18 -13.22
C GLU A 199 -12.73 1.74 -14.69
N LEU A 200 -12.46 0.46 -14.94
CA LEU A 200 -12.50 -0.14 -16.29
C LEU A 200 -13.88 -0.75 -16.61
N ALA A 201 -14.76 -0.88 -15.63
CA ALA A 201 -16.11 -1.41 -15.80
C ALA A 201 -17.08 -0.78 -14.78
N GLY A 202 -18.38 -1.03 -14.97
CA GLY A 202 -19.44 -0.56 -14.08
C GLY A 202 -19.85 0.90 -14.30
N SER A 203 -20.66 1.40 -13.37
CA SER A 203 -21.39 2.67 -13.47
C SER A 203 -21.12 3.57 -12.25
N PRO A 204 -21.11 4.91 -12.41
CA PRO A 204 -21.08 5.82 -11.27
C PRO A 204 -22.42 5.81 -10.52
N GLU A 205 -22.41 6.00 -9.21
CA GLU A 205 -23.63 6.37 -8.47
C GLU A 205 -24.21 7.66 -9.06
N ARG A 206 -25.52 7.70 -9.34
CA ARG A 206 -26.22 8.99 -9.44
C ARG A 206 -26.26 9.62 -8.06
N ARG A 207 -25.58 10.75 -7.88
CA ARG A 207 -25.85 11.69 -6.78
C ARG A 207 -26.44 12.97 -7.32
N GLU A 208 -27.63 13.31 -6.84
CA GLU A 208 -28.14 14.67 -6.84
C GLU A 208 -27.61 15.33 -5.56
N SER A 209 -26.48 16.03 -5.67
CA SER A 209 -25.94 16.85 -4.59
C SER A 209 -25.21 18.05 -5.16
N SER A 210 -25.63 19.24 -4.74
CA SER A 210 -24.88 20.49 -4.91
C SER A 210 -23.48 20.40 -4.28
N GLU A 211 -22.64 21.38 -4.59
CA GLU A 211 -21.31 21.61 -3.97
C GLU A 211 -20.19 20.64 -4.39
N GLY A 212 -19.58 20.95 -5.55
CA GLY A 212 -18.13 21.20 -5.64
C GLY A 212 -17.12 20.05 -5.58
N GLU A 213 -17.41 18.92 -4.93
CA GLU A 213 -16.44 17.80 -4.82
C GLU A 213 -16.35 16.97 -6.12
N GLU A 214 -15.15 16.54 -6.50
CA GLU A 214 -14.92 15.81 -7.76
C GLU A 214 -15.84 14.57 -7.87
N ALA A 215 -16.80 14.64 -8.78
CA ALA A 215 -17.73 13.56 -9.03
C ALA A 215 -16.98 12.35 -9.59
N PHE A 216 -17.29 11.16 -9.06
CA PHE A 216 -16.86 9.92 -9.70
C PHE A 216 -17.52 9.85 -11.09
N SER A 217 -16.72 10.09 -12.13
CA SER A 217 -17.10 9.76 -13.50
C SER A 217 -17.33 8.25 -13.61
N GLY A 218 -18.06 7.83 -14.65
CA GLY A 218 -18.19 6.40 -14.94
C GLY A 218 -16.88 5.81 -15.47
N ASN A 219 -16.93 4.53 -15.85
CA ASN A 219 -15.75 3.86 -16.38
C ASN A 219 -15.13 4.59 -17.60
N VAL A 220 -13.83 4.37 -17.81
CA VAL A 220 -13.01 5.11 -18.79
C VAL A 220 -13.57 5.10 -20.21
N PHE A 221 -14.34 4.08 -20.61
CA PHE A 221 -14.92 3.99 -21.95
C PHE A 221 -16.03 5.03 -22.19
N ARG A 222 -16.68 5.55 -21.14
CA ARG A 222 -17.74 6.57 -21.27
C ARG A 222 -17.25 7.91 -21.84
N GLY A 223 -15.96 8.21 -21.70
CA GLY A 223 -15.35 9.42 -22.28
C GLY A 223 -15.01 9.31 -23.77
N LEU A 224 -15.25 8.15 -24.39
CA LEU A 224 -14.75 7.81 -25.73
C LEU A 224 -15.90 7.59 -26.71
N ASN A 225 -15.63 7.85 -28.00
CA ASN A 225 -16.60 7.70 -29.07
C ASN A 225 -16.90 6.19 -29.32
N VAL A 226 -18.19 5.85 -29.46
CA VAL A 226 -18.67 4.48 -29.62
C VAL A 226 -18.12 3.79 -30.87
N ASP A 227 -17.93 4.55 -31.96
CA ASP A 227 -17.51 4.02 -33.25
C ASP A 227 -15.99 3.77 -33.28
N VAL A 228 -15.22 4.71 -32.73
CA VAL A 228 -13.76 4.56 -32.54
C VAL A 228 -13.45 3.36 -31.65
N LEU A 229 -14.24 3.14 -30.58
CA LEU A 229 -14.12 1.95 -29.75
C LEU A 229 -14.56 0.67 -30.48
N ALA A 230 -15.63 0.70 -31.27
CA ALA A 230 -16.12 -0.47 -32.00
C ALA A 230 -15.11 -0.96 -33.04
N GLU A 231 -14.47 -0.02 -33.74
CA GLU A 231 -13.37 -0.26 -34.66
C GLU A 231 -12.13 -0.79 -33.93
N ALA A 232 -11.65 -0.09 -32.88
CA ALA A 232 -10.43 -0.44 -32.16
C ALA A 232 -10.49 -1.81 -31.43
N PHE A 233 -11.67 -2.22 -30.96
CA PHE A 233 -11.89 -3.54 -30.35
C PHE A 233 -12.36 -4.62 -31.35
N GLY A 234 -12.73 -4.26 -32.58
CA GLY A 234 -13.29 -5.20 -33.57
C GLY A 234 -14.65 -5.78 -33.17
N VAL A 235 -15.48 -5.04 -32.43
CA VAL A 235 -16.77 -5.51 -31.88
C VAL A 235 -17.94 -4.60 -32.24
N SER A 236 -19.17 -5.06 -32.00
CA SER A 236 -20.36 -4.26 -32.30
C SER A 236 -20.49 -3.00 -31.42
N ARG A 237 -21.12 -1.95 -31.97
CA ARG A 237 -21.57 -0.76 -31.22
C ARG A 237 -22.38 -1.09 -29.96
N GLU A 238 -23.08 -2.23 -29.94
CA GLU A 238 -23.84 -2.69 -28.77
C GLU A 238 -22.91 -3.22 -27.66
N THR A 239 -21.89 -4.00 -28.02
CA THR A 239 -20.84 -4.45 -27.08
C THR A 239 -20.12 -3.25 -26.45
N ILE A 240 -19.84 -2.21 -27.23
CA ILE A 240 -19.24 -0.97 -26.71
C ILE A 240 -20.15 -0.26 -25.72
N ARG A 241 -21.46 -0.12 -26.02
CA ARG A 241 -22.43 0.49 -25.07
C ARG A 241 -22.52 -0.30 -23.75
N LYS A 242 -22.34 -1.62 -23.81
CA LYS A 242 -22.23 -2.50 -22.62
C LYS A 242 -20.93 -2.26 -21.84
N LEU A 243 -19.78 -2.08 -22.50
CA LEU A 243 -18.51 -1.69 -21.85
C LEU A 243 -18.63 -0.31 -21.18
N GLN A 244 -19.24 0.66 -21.85
CA GLN A 244 -19.56 1.99 -21.29
C GLN A 244 -20.58 1.92 -20.14
N GLY A 245 -21.28 0.79 -19.99
CA GLY A 245 -22.15 0.50 -18.85
C GLY A 245 -23.22 1.56 -18.61
N HIS A 246 -23.77 2.18 -19.67
CA HIS A 246 -24.71 3.30 -19.54
C HIS A 246 -25.96 2.94 -18.71
N ASP A 247 -26.47 1.73 -18.93
CA ASP A 247 -27.66 1.20 -18.25
C ASP A 247 -27.35 0.36 -17.00
N ASP A 248 -26.07 0.12 -16.70
CA ASP A 248 -25.66 -0.54 -15.46
C ASP A 248 -25.91 0.39 -14.26
N ARG A 249 -26.30 -0.22 -13.13
CA ARG A 249 -26.63 0.46 -11.87
C ARG A 249 -26.09 -0.30 -10.65
N ARG A 250 -25.31 -1.36 -10.86
CA ARG A 250 -24.79 -2.24 -9.80
C ARG A 250 -23.60 -1.63 -9.04
N GLY A 251 -23.10 -0.49 -9.52
CA GLY A 251 -21.95 0.20 -8.96
C GLY A 251 -20.63 -0.44 -9.39
N ASN A 252 -19.68 -0.52 -8.45
CA ASN A 252 -18.33 -1.04 -8.67
C ASN A 252 -18.02 -2.37 -7.94
N ILE A 253 -18.99 -2.96 -7.23
CA ILE A 253 -18.89 -4.31 -6.65
C ILE A 253 -20.15 -5.09 -7.02
N VAL A 254 -20.03 -6.04 -7.95
CA VAL A 254 -21.14 -6.78 -8.56
C VAL A 254 -21.23 -8.22 -8.03
N ARG A 255 -22.40 -8.84 -8.09
CA ARG A 255 -22.62 -10.22 -7.65
C ARG A 255 -22.41 -11.21 -8.78
N VAL A 256 -21.65 -12.28 -8.52
CA VAL A 256 -21.38 -13.34 -9.50
C VAL A 256 -22.17 -14.59 -9.13
N GLU A 257 -23.44 -14.64 -9.52
CA GLU A 257 -24.43 -15.66 -9.07
C GLU A 257 -23.94 -17.11 -9.11
N ARG A 258 -23.34 -17.52 -10.24
CA ARG A 258 -22.85 -18.89 -10.47
C ARG A 258 -21.44 -19.14 -9.93
N GLY A 259 -20.84 -18.14 -9.28
CA GLY A 259 -19.42 -18.10 -8.91
C GLY A 259 -18.54 -17.70 -10.10
N LEU A 260 -17.43 -17.02 -9.83
CA LEU A 260 -16.49 -16.62 -10.87
C LEU A 260 -15.68 -17.83 -11.36
N GLN A 261 -15.69 -18.06 -12.67
CA GLN A 261 -14.91 -19.08 -13.36
C GLN A 261 -13.69 -18.44 -14.03
N PHE A 262 -12.54 -19.11 -13.95
CA PHE A 262 -11.24 -18.67 -14.47
C PHE A 262 -10.26 -19.85 -14.46
N VAL A 263 -9.17 -19.78 -15.22
CA VAL A 263 -8.11 -20.80 -15.22
C VAL A 263 -7.31 -20.70 -13.93
N ARG A 264 -7.07 -21.84 -13.27
CA ARG A 264 -6.26 -21.92 -12.07
C ARG A 264 -5.62 -23.30 -11.94
N PRO A 265 -4.46 -23.42 -11.28
CA PRO A 265 -3.97 -24.70 -10.80
C PRO A 265 -5.02 -25.44 -9.96
N GLU A 266 -4.92 -26.77 -9.93
CA GLU A 266 -5.67 -27.59 -8.97
C GLU A 266 -5.37 -27.13 -7.53
N ARG A 267 -6.39 -27.11 -6.66
CA ARG A 267 -6.22 -26.68 -5.26
C ARG A 267 -5.30 -27.67 -4.52
N ARG A 268 -4.02 -27.29 -4.33
CA ARG A 268 -3.11 -27.97 -3.41
C ARG A 268 -3.39 -27.54 -1.96
N GLN A 269 -2.69 -28.11 -0.99
CA GLN A 269 -2.77 -27.63 0.39
C GLN A 269 -2.00 -26.31 0.50
N GLU A 270 -2.57 -25.28 1.16
CA GLU A 270 -1.96 -23.93 1.22
C GLU A 270 -0.49 -23.93 1.67
N ARG A 271 -0.11 -24.83 2.58
CA ARG A 271 1.29 -24.99 3.02
C ARG A 271 2.23 -25.41 1.90
N GLN A 272 1.79 -26.28 0.99
CA GLN A 272 2.59 -26.69 -0.17
C GLN A 272 2.78 -25.53 -1.16
N GLU A 273 1.76 -24.69 -1.35
CA GLU A 273 1.88 -23.47 -2.19
C GLU A 273 2.83 -22.44 -1.56
N GLU A 274 2.81 -22.25 -0.23
CA GLU A 274 3.74 -21.36 0.47
C GLU A 274 5.18 -21.92 0.52
N GLU A 275 5.35 -23.23 0.69
CA GLU A 275 6.65 -23.91 0.65
C GLU A 275 7.27 -23.90 -0.76
N GLU A 276 6.47 -24.13 -1.82
CA GLU A 276 6.90 -24.00 -3.21
C GLU A 276 7.27 -22.55 -3.57
N GLU A 277 6.50 -21.53 -3.13
CA GLU A 277 6.87 -20.12 -3.31
C GLU A 277 8.21 -19.77 -2.60
N GLU A 278 8.52 -20.37 -1.45
CA GLU A 278 9.77 -20.11 -0.73
C GLU A 278 10.98 -20.92 -1.25
N GLU A 279 10.76 -22.14 -1.75
CA GLU A 279 11.72 -22.88 -2.58
C GLU A 279 12.07 -22.09 -3.85
N GLU A 280 11.08 -21.55 -4.55
CA GLU A 280 11.31 -20.75 -5.76
C GLU A 280 12.07 -19.46 -5.44
N ARG A 281 11.72 -18.76 -4.34
CA ARG A 281 12.50 -17.63 -3.80
C ARG A 281 13.97 -17.99 -3.55
N ARG A 282 14.26 -19.18 -3.01
CA ARG A 282 15.64 -19.66 -2.80
C ARG A 282 16.35 -19.93 -4.13
N ARG A 283 15.70 -20.64 -5.06
CA ARG A 283 16.25 -20.98 -6.38
C ARG A 283 16.55 -19.72 -7.23
N ARG A 284 15.65 -18.74 -7.23
CA ARG A 284 15.80 -17.42 -7.91
C ARG A 284 16.84 -16.49 -7.29
N ARG A 285 17.33 -16.77 -6.07
CA ARG A 285 18.50 -16.06 -5.50
C ARG A 285 19.85 -16.64 -5.95
N THR A 286 19.85 -17.88 -6.45
CA THR A 286 21.09 -18.62 -6.80
C THR A 286 21.32 -18.71 -8.32
N ARG A 287 20.25 -18.70 -9.13
CA ARG A 287 20.35 -18.48 -10.59
C ARG A 287 20.23 -17.00 -10.90
N GLY A 288 21.10 -16.48 -11.77
CA GLY A 288 20.95 -15.15 -12.36
C GLY A 288 19.62 -15.05 -13.13
N THR A 289 18.99 -13.88 -13.11
CA THR A 289 17.68 -13.65 -13.71
C THR A 289 17.74 -13.55 -15.23
N ASN A 290 16.89 -14.31 -15.91
CA ASN A 290 16.63 -14.13 -17.34
C ASN A 290 15.74 -12.91 -17.55
N GLY A 291 16.16 -11.96 -18.39
CA GLY A 291 15.34 -10.83 -18.84
C GLY A 291 14.94 -9.80 -17.77
N LEU A 292 14.52 -8.61 -18.22
CA LEU A 292 13.84 -7.63 -17.36
C LEU A 292 12.32 -7.91 -17.29
N GLU A 293 11.77 -8.52 -18.34
CA GLU A 293 10.36 -8.90 -18.48
C GLU A 293 9.96 -9.96 -17.44
N GLU A 294 10.69 -11.08 -17.35
CA GLU A 294 10.39 -12.18 -16.41
C GLU A 294 10.42 -11.71 -14.94
N ILE A 295 11.29 -10.74 -14.63
CA ILE A 295 11.40 -10.11 -13.30
C ILE A 295 10.14 -9.31 -12.96
N LEU A 296 9.65 -8.48 -13.90
CA LEU A 296 8.47 -7.64 -13.68
C LEU A 296 7.18 -8.48 -13.63
N CYS A 297 7.02 -9.41 -14.57
CA CYS A 297 5.80 -10.20 -14.73
C CYS A 297 5.59 -11.26 -13.65
N ASN A 298 6.67 -11.67 -12.97
CA ASN A 298 6.60 -12.57 -11.81
C ASN A 298 6.96 -11.86 -10.48
N LEU A 299 6.85 -10.52 -10.43
CA LEU A 299 7.21 -9.73 -9.26
C LEU A 299 6.21 -9.97 -8.11
N ARG A 300 6.65 -10.64 -7.04
CA ARG A 300 5.82 -10.89 -5.86
C ARG A 300 5.36 -9.56 -5.24
N ASN A 301 4.04 -9.38 -5.20
CA ASN A 301 3.37 -8.18 -4.70
C ASN A 301 2.52 -8.41 -3.44
N ARG A 302 2.51 -9.64 -2.88
CA ARG A 302 1.80 -10.05 -1.66
C ARG A 302 2.77 -10.56 -0.58
N GLU A 303 2.52 -10.22 0.68
CA GLU A 303 3.16 -10.86 1.86
C GLU A 303 2.18 -10.90 3.04
N ASN A 304 2.11 -12.00 3.79
CA ASN A 304 1.29 -12.09 5.01
C ASN A 304 2.07 -11.58 6.22
N ILE A 305 1.48 -10.64 6.97
CA ILE A 305 2.11 -10.04 8.16
C ILE A 305 1.49 -10.51 9.49
N ARG A 306 0.41 -11.31 9.44
CA ARG A 306 -0.34 -11.77 10.63
C ARG A 306 0.26 -13.04 11.25
N ASN A 307 1.00 -13.85 10.49
CA ASN A 307 1.66 -15.06 11.00
C ASN A 307 2.64 -14.71 12.16
N PRO A 308 2.43 -15.20 13.39
CA PRO A 308 3.29 -14.92 14.54
C PRO A 308 4.74 -15.38 14.36
N ASP A 309 4.98 -16.45 13.59
CA ASP A 309 6.31 -17.01 13.33
C ASP A 309 7.15 -16.11 12.41
N ARG A 310 6.53 -15.08 11.80
CA ARG A 310 7.18 -14.06 10.95
C ARG A 310 7.42 -12.73 11.67
N ALA A 311 7.20 -12.65 12.98
CA ALA A 311 7.42 -11.45 13.77
C ALA A 311 8.91 -11.08 13.89
N ASP A 312 9.26 -9.81 13.66
CA ASP A 312 10.64 -9.30 13.79
C ASP A 312 10.99 -9.01 15.25
N VAL A 313 9.98 -8.70 16.07
CA VAL A 313 10.11 -8.46 17.51
C VAL A 313 8.98 -9.20 18.22
N TYR A 314 9.31 -9.95 19.27
CA TYR A 314 8.34 -10.68 20.07
C TYR A 314 8.72 -10.64 21.56
N SER A 315 7.70 -10.50 22.41
CA SER A 315 7.80 -10.66 23.86
C SER A 315 6.53 -11.33 24.35
N ARG A 316 6.66 -12.52 24.96
CA ARG A 316 5.56 -13.39 25.41
C ARG A 316 4.49 -12.69 26.27
N GLU A 317 4.86 -11.62 26.96
CA GLU A 317 4.03 -10.87 27.91
C GLU A 317 3.76 -9.43 27.46
N ALA A 318 4.10 -9.07 26.22
CA ALA A 318 3.88 -7.71 25.68
C ALA A 318 3.44 -7.66 24.20
N GLY A 319 3.49 -8.78 23.46
CA GLY A 319 3.03 -8.89 22.08
C GLY A 319 4.15 -9.04 21.04
N SER A 320 3.81 -8.83 19.77
CA SER A 320 4.71 -8.93 18.62
C SER A 320 4.61 -7.72 17.69
N VAL A 321 5.63 -7.53 16.85
CA VAL A 321 5.64 -6.55 15.76
C VAL A 321 6.20 -7.23 14.51
N THR A 322 5.43 -7.21 13.42
CA THR A 322 5.87 -7.63 12.08
C THR A 322 6.00 -6.39 11.21
N SER A 323 7.21 -6.09 10.75
CA SER A 323 7.48 -5.03 9.78
C SER A 323 7.46 -5.62 8.37
N LEU A 324 6.67 -5.04 7.49
CA LEU A 324 6.74 -5.28 6.04
C LEU A 324 7.44 -4.11 5.38
N ASN A 325 8.43 -4.43 4.55
CA ASN A 325 9.31 -3.46 3.94
C ASN A 325 9.98 -4.08 2.70
N SER A 326 10.78 -3.28 2.01
CA SER A 326 11.32 -3.60 0.70
C SER A 326 12.41 -4.69 0.65
N GLN A 327 12.91 -5.18 1.79
CA GLN A 327 13.69 -6.43 1.84
C GLN A 327 12.82 -7.69 1.80
N LYS A 328 11.62 -7.65 2.41
CA LYS A 328 10.68 -8.77 2.43
C LYS A 328 9.84 -8.83 1.14
N LEU A 329 9.41 -7.66 0.65
CA LEU A 329 8.54 -7.51 -0.50
C LEU A 329 9.17 -6.58 -1.56
N PRO A 330 9.91 -7.12 -2.55
CA PRO A 330 10.77 -6.32 -3.43
C PRO A 330 10.08 -5.28 -4.32
N ILE A 331 8.78 -5.42 -4.62
CA ILE A 331 8.02 -4.41 -5.36
C ILE A 331 7.98 -3.04 -4.67
N LEU A 332 8.27 -3.00 -3.36
CA LEU A 332 8.39 -1.74 -2.63
C LEU A 332 9.70 -0.98 -2.94
N ARG A 333 10.74 -1.62 -3.54
CA ARG A 333 12.10 -1.06 -3.70
C ARG A 333 12.23 0.11 -4.69
N GLN A 334 11.60 1.25 -4.37
CA GLN A 334 11.95 2.57 -4.92
C GLN A 334 12.37 3.52 -3.79
N ASN A 335 13.57 3.25 -3.23
CA ASN A 335 14.36 4.04 -2.24
C ASN A 335 14.00 3.86 -0.73
N ALA A 336 15.01 3.86 0.18
CA ALA A 336 15.00 3.31 1.56
C ALA A 336 15.79 4.19 2.60
N HIS A 337 15.86 4.00 3.95
CA HIS A 337 15.73 2.85 4.89
C HIS A 337 15.04 3.24 6.26
N TYR A 338 14.61 2.50 7.35
CA TYR A 338 14.51 1.09 7.86
C TYR A 338 13.23 0.67 8.70
N ALA A 339 13.22 0.52 10.07
CA ALA A 339 12.05 0.19 10.97
C ALA A 339 12.43 0.09 12.50
N PRO A 340 11.51 0.08 13.54
CA PRO A 340 10.44 1.04 14.00
C PRO A 340 10.81 2.17 15.07
N HIS A 341 9.97 3.21 15.35
CA HIS A 341 10.41 4.65 15.44
C HIS A 341 9.70 5.76 16.31
N TRP A 342 10.32 6.98 16.39
CA TRP A 342 9.78 8.26 15.84
C TRP A 342 10.05 8.36 14.33
N ASN A 343 9.09 8.72 13.48
CA ASN A 343 9.26 8.48 12.03
C ASN A 343 10.30 9.40 11.37
N ILE A 344 11.53 8.95 11.08
CA ILE A 344 12.61 9.84 10.60
C ILE A 344 12.39 10.31 9.16
N ASN A 345 11.89 9.45 8.27
CA ASN A 345 11.68 9.72 6.84
C ASN A 345 10.25 9.45 6.33
N ALA A 346 9.30 9.07 7.19
CA ALA A 346 7.95 8.71 6.79
C ALA A 346 6.86 9.43 7.59
N HIS A 347 5.65 9.53 7.03
CA HIS A 347 4.41 9.65 7.80
C HIS A 347 3.89 8.24 8.12
N SER A 348 3.01 8.12 9.10
CA SER A 348 2.54 6.82 9.60
C SER A 348 1.03 6.80 9.83
N ILE A 349 0.32 6.10 8.97
CA ILE A 349 -1.14 5.98 8.98
C ILE A 349 -1.49 4.68 9.72
N LEU A 350 -1.91 4.82 10.98
CA LEU A 350 -2.29 3.72 11.86
C LEU A 350 -3.78 3.44 11.71
N TYR A 351 -4.16 2.21 11.36
CA TYR A 351 -5.55 1.73 11.37
C TYR A 351 -5.72 0.63 12.43
N VAL A 352 -6.70 0.79 13.32
CA VAL A 352 -6.95 -0.17 14.41
C VAL A 352 -7.80 -1.34 13.89
N THR A 353 -7.27 -2.56 13.93
CA THR A 353 -7.96 -3.78 13.45
C THR A 353 -8.78 -4.46 14.53
N ARG A 354 -8.28 -4.48 15.79
CA ARG A 354 -8.95 -5.09 16.96
C ARG A 354 -8.58 -4.38 18.27
N GLY A 355 -9.44 -4.50 19.27
CA GLY A 355 -9.21 -3.98 20.62
C GLY A 355 -9.21 -2.46 20.71
N ARG A 356 -8.50 -1.92 21.72
CA ARG A 356 -8.37 -0.48 21.98
C ARG A 356 -7.04 -0.14 22.66
N ALA A 357 -6.56 1.08 22.47
CA ALA A 357 -5.40 1.62 23.18
C ALA A 357 -5.57 3.10 23.48
N ARG A 358 -4.94 3.58 24.55
CA ARG A 358 -4.66 5.02 24.71
C ARG A 358 -3.41 5.34 23.88
N LEU A 359 -3.56 6.21 22.89
CA LEU A 359 -2.46 6.76 22.12
C LEU A 359 -2.14 8.17 22.64
N GLN A 360 -0.85 8.44 22.79
CA GLN A 360 -0.31 9.78 23.04
C GLN A 360 0.66 10.13 21.91
N ILE A 361 0.51 11.31 21.30
CA ILE A 361 1.38 11.80 20.22
C ILE A 361 1.86 13.21 20.56
N SER A 362 3.17 13.44 20.58
CA SER A 362 3.78 14.75 20.82
C SER A 362 4.49 15.28 19.57
N GLY A 363 4.19 16.52 19.21
CA GLY A 363 4.96 17.31 18.25
C GLY A 363 6.17 18.02 18.87
N ASN A 364 6.76 18.93 18.10
CA ASN A 364 7.95 19.70 18.46
C ASN A 364 7.71 20.86 19.45
N GLN A 365 6.46 21.27 19.70
CA GLN A 365 6.14 22.46 20.50
C GLN A 365 6.28 22.27 22.02
N GLY A 366 6.37 21.02 22.52
CA GLY A 366 6.57 20.71 23.94
C GLY A 366 5.41 21.06 24.89
N ARG A 367 4.33 21.68 24.41
CA ARG A 367 3.17 22.14 25.19
C ARG A 367 2.15 21.04 25.51
N GLY A 368 2.64 19.83 25.81
CA GLY A 368 1.84 18.61 25.93
C GLY A 368 1.67 17.88 24.59
N ALA A 369 0.83 16.85 24.59
CA ALA A 369 0.62 15.98 23.43
C ALA A 369 -0.43 16.56 22.46
N SER A 370 -0.09 16.68 21.17
CA SER A 370 -1.01 17.00 20.06
C SER A 370 -2.14 15.97 19.89
N PHE A 371 -2.04 14.83 20.55
CA PHE A 371 -3.07 13.80 20.69
C PHE A 371 -2.91 13.09 22.04
N ASP A 372 -3.98 12.98 22.82
CA ASP A 372 -4.07 12.05 23.97
C ASP A 372 -5.51 11.56 24.10
N ARG A 373 -5.84 10.43 23.47
CA ARG A 373 -7.19 9.83 23.48
C ARG A 373 -7.10 8.30 23.41
N GLU A 374 -8.20 7.64 23.78
CA GLU A 374 -8.43 6.24 23.43
C GLU A 374 -8.79 6.12 21.94
N VAL A 375 -8.26 5.11 21.26
CA VAL A 375 -8.59 4.73 19.88
C VAL A 375 -9.12 3.30 19.82
N ARG A 376 -10.01 3.06 18.85
CA ARG A 376 -10.83 1.84 18.74
C ARG A 376 -10.83 1.28 17.33
N ARG A 377 -11.18 0.00 17.19
CA ARG A 377 -11.33 -0.72 15.91
C ARG A 377 -12.06 0.13 14.87
N GLY A 378 -11.48 0.22 13.67
CA GLY A 378 -12.08 0.93 12.52
C GLY A 378 -11.62 2.38 12.34
N GLN A 379 -10.90 2.96 13.32
CA GLN A 379 -10.38 4.32 13.26
C GLN A 379 -9.00 4.39 12.62
N ILE A 380 -8.72 5.50 11.92
CA ILE A 380 -7.39 5.90 11.46
C ILE A 380 -6.84 7.01 12.37
N VAL A 381 -5.53 6.95 12.66
CA VAL A 381 -4.75 8.07 13.19
C VAL A 381 -3.53 8.30 12.28
N VAL A 382 -3.32 9.55 11.87
CA VAL A 382 -2.08 9.94 11.21
C VAL A 382 -1.07 10.39 12.26
N ILE A 383 0.10 9.77 12.27
CA ILE A 383 1.27 10.14 13.08
C ILE A 383 2.29 10.76 12.11
N PRO A 384 2.55 12.08 12.16
CA PRO A 384 3.48 12.75 11.24
C PRO A 384 4.94 12.27 11.34
N GLN A 385 5.74 12.69 10.37
CA GLN A 385 7.20 12.61 10.43
C GLN A 385 7.73 13.31 11.69
N ASN A 386 8.71 12.72 12.36
CA ASN A 386 9.33 13.18 13.61
C ASN A 386 8.43 13.35 14.84
N PHE A 387 7.14 12.97 14.77
CA PHE A 387 6.27 13.00 15.94
C PHE A 387 6.52 11.77 16.84
N VAL A 388 6.63 12.01 18.14
CA VAL A 388 6.82 10.96 19.15
C VAL A 388 5.46 10.34 19.45
N VAL A 389 5.37 9.01 19.42
CA VAL A 389 4.14 8.26 19.76
C VAL A 389 4.39 7.27 20.90
N ALA A 390 3.44 7.19 21.83
CA ALA A 390 3.34 6.15 22.84
C ALA A 390 1.95 5.50 22.75
N ALA A 391 1.90 4.17 22.92
CA ALA A 391 0.67 3.39 22.88
C ALA A 391 0.56 2.50 24.13
N GLN A 392 -0.58 2.57 24.82
CA GLN A 392 -0.90 1.69 25.94
C GLN A 392 -2.18 0.91 25.60
N ALA A 393 -2.04 -0.40 25.38
CA ALA A 393 -3.16 -1.29 25.12
C ALA A 393 -4.15 -1.36 26.31
N GLY A 394 -5.44 -1.48 26.02
CA GLY A 394 -6.47 -1.77 27.00
C GLY A 394 -6.51 -3.25 27.41
N SER A 395 -7.44 -3.60 28.30
CA SER A 395 -7.66 -4.95 28.82
C SER A 395 -7.99 -6.01 27.75
N GLU A 396 -8.53 -5.60 26.60
CA GLU A 396 -8.85 -6.45 25.44
C GLU A 396 -7.68 -6.58 24.46
N GLY A 397 -6.51 -6.03 24.79
CA GLY A 397 -5.39 -5.89 23.87
C GLY A 397 -5.62 -4.80 22.81
N PHE A 398 -4.67 -4.73 21.87
CA PHE A 398 -4.65 -3.75 20.80
C PHE A 398 -3.95 -4.36 19.58
N GLU A 399 -4.63 -4.36 18.43
CA GLU A 399 -4.09 -4.82 17.16
C GLU A 399 -4.30 -3.70 16.12
N TRP A 400 -3.25 -3.39 15.36
CA TRP A 400 -3.25 -2.32 14.38
C TRP A 400 -2.36 -2.68 13.19
N VAL A 401 -2.66 -2.09 12.04
CA VAL A 401 -1.74 -2.02 10.89
C VAL A 401 -1.25 -0.58 10.76
N SER A 402 0.02 -0.40 10.37
CA SER A 402 0.64 0.91 10.18
C SER A 402 1.20 1.00 8.76
N PHE A 403 0.51 1.72 7.89
CA PHE A 403 1.03 2.11 6.59
C PHE A 403 2.02 3.26 6.77
N LYS A 404 3.10 3.28 5.99
CA LYS A 404 4.16 4.29 6.09
C LYS A 404 4.56 4.75 4.70
N THR A 405 4.82 6.05 4.54
CA THR A 405 5.04 6.71 3.24
C THR A 405 6.50 6.61 2.77
N GLU A 406 7.10 5.42 2.92
CA GLU A 406 8.50 5.11 2.61
C GLU A 406 8.67 3.57 2.59
N ASP A 407 9.53 3.02 1.72
CA ASP A 407 9.60 1.56 1.46
C ASP A 407 10.17 0.70 2.62
N PHE A 408 10.92 1.36 3.48
CA PHE A 408 11.77 0.84 4.56
C PHE A 408 11.95 2.13 5.40
N PRO A 409 11.15 2.41 6.45
CA PRO A 409 11.13 3.71 7.17
C PRO A 409 12.00 3.80 8.47
N LEU A 410 12.98 4.73 8.55
CA LEU A 410 14.09 4.85 9.53
C LEU A 410 13.75 5.54 10.86
N VAL A 411 14.53 5.25 11.91
CA VAL A 411 13.96 5.19 13.25
C VAL A 411 14.80 5.61 14.46
N SER A 412 14.11 5.97 15.54
CA SER A 412 14.68 5.98 16.89
C SER A 412 13.62 5.70 17.98
N PRO A 413 13.80 4.69 18.87
CA PRO A 413 12.99 4.50 20.07
C PRO A 413 13.43 5.42 21.23
N LEU A 414 12.51 5.80 22.12
CA LEU A 414 12.86 6.58 23.32
C LEU A 414 13.14 5.73 24.58
N ALA A 415 12.64 4.50 24.65
CA ALA A 415 12.88 3.57 25.75
C ALA A 415 13.29 2.19 25.23
N GLY A 416 13.87 1.36 26.08
CA GLY A 416 14.30 0.00 25.73
C GLY A 416 15.75 -0.15 25.25
N LYS A 417 16.09 -1.37 24.85
CA LYS A 417 17.45 -1.87 24.55
C LYS A 417 18.16 -1.13 23.41
N ALA A 418 17.41 -0.58 22.46
CA ALA A 418 17.92 0.17 21.31
C ALA A 418 17.44 1.64 21.29
N SER A 419 17.13 2.20 22.46
CA SER A 419 16.71 3.60 22.57
C SER A 419 17.84 4.61 22.32
N VAL A 420 17.46 5.85 21.96
CA VAL A 420 18.40 6.98 21.93
C VAL A 420 19.17 7.14 23.24
N PHE A 421 18.52 6.93 24.39
CA PHE A 421 19.15 6.97 25.71
C PHE A 421 20.21 5.87 25.91
N ARG A 422 20.06 4.67 25.31
CA ARG A 422 21.11 3.65 25.31
C ARG A 422 22.37 4.09 24.56
N GLY A 423 22.22 4.92 23.51
CA GLY A 423 23.32 5.52 22.76
C GLY A 423 24.02 6.70 23.46
N LEU A 424 23.31 7.47 24.29
CA LEU A 424 23.88 8.62 25.01
C LEU A 424 24.82 8.20 26.15
N PRO A 425 25.94 8.91 26.40
CA PRO A 425 26.75 8.72 27.61
C PRO A 425 25.94 8.98 28.89
N GLU A 426 26.20 8.24 29.98
CA GLU A 426 25.47 8.44 31.26
C GLU A 426 25.64 9.87 31.78
N GLY A 427 26.86 10.42 31.74
CA GLY A 427 27.12 11.82 32.14
C GLY A 427 26.39 12.87 31.28
N VAL A 428 26.07 12.57 30.01
CA VAL A 428 25.23 13.46 29.18
C VAL A 428 23.79 13.43 29.69
N ILE A 429 23.24 12.25 29.96
CA ILE A 429 21.89 12.10 30.53
C ILE A 429 21.81 12.78 31.91
N ALA A 430 22.79 12.56 32.78
CA ALA A 430 22.87 13.16 34.10
C ALA A 430 22.83 14.70 34.03
N ASN A 431 23.69 15.31 33.21
CA ASN A 431 23.76 16.77 33.09
C ASN A 431 22.56 17.37 32.33
N SER A 432 22.08 16.74 31.26
CA SER A 432 20.94 17.24 30.48
C SER A 432 19.63 17.28 31.29
N TYR A 433 19.43 16.33 32.21
CA TYR A 433 18.19 16.21 32.98
C TYR A 433 18.36 16.51 34.48
N ARG A 434 19.55 16.94 34.92
CA ARG A 434 19.92 17.18 36.33
C ARG A 434 19.66 15.98 37.25
N LEU A 435 19.99 14.79 36.75
CA LEU A 435 19.84 13.51 37.45
C LEU A 435 21.15 13.12 38.13
N SER A 436 21.07 12.36 39.22
CA SER A 436 22.23 11.62 39.75
C SER A 436 22.68 10.53 38.76
N ASP A 437 23.93 10.07 38.87
CA ASP A 437 24.46 8.99 38.01
C ASP A 437 23.62 7.71 38.09
N GLU A 438 23.08 7.40 39.28
CA GLU A 438 22.22 6.23 39.49
C GLU A 438 20.85 6.40 38.80
N GLU A 439 20.29 7.62 38.79
CA GLU A 439 19.07 7.94 38.04
C GLU A 439 19.30 7.96 36.53
N ALA A 440 20.40 8.53 36.06
CA ALA A 440 20.80 8.51 34.65
C ALA A 440 20.98 7.06 34.16
N ARG A 441 21.62 6.21 34.97
CA ARG A 441 21.72 4.77 34.73
C ARG A 441 20.36 4.08 34.76
N ARG A 442 19.46 4.41 35.68
CA ARG A 442 18.07 3.89 35.71
C ARG A 442 17.27 4.29 34.47
N VAL A 443 17.39 5.53 33.98
CA VAL A 443 16.76 5.98 32.73
C VAL A 443 17.28 5.18 31.54
N LYS A 444 18.61 5.03 31.44
CA LYS A 444 19.28 4.33 30.34
C LYS A 444 19.09 2.81 30.33
N HIS A 445 19.04 2.17 31.50
CA HIS A 445 19.07 0.71 31.65
C HIS A 445 17.79 0.09 32.25
N GLY A 446 16.84 0.87 32.79
CA GLY A 446 15.67 0.37 33.53
C GLY A 446 14.63 -0.41 32.72
N ARG A 447 14.68 -0.33 31.38
CA ARG A 447 13.94 -1.20 30.43
C ARG A 447 14.92 -2.01 29.57
N GLY A 448 16.08 -2.34 30.14
CA GLY A 448 17.30 -2.69 29.40
C GLY A 448 17.18 -3.87 28.44
N GLU A 449 16.39 -4.87 28.78
CA GLU A 449 16.25 -6.11 28.00
C GLU A 449 15.02 -6.14 27.08
N GLU A 450 14.16 -5.12 27.14
CA GLU A 450 12.97 -5.00 26.31
C GLU A 450 13.25 -4.07 25.11
N PHE A 451 12.81 -4.44 23.90
CA PHE A 451 13.22 -3.75 22.67
C PHE A 451 12.26 -2.61 22.27
N LEU A 452 11.03 -2.95 21.84
CA LEU A 452 9.98 -2.01 21.41
C LEU A 452 8.64 -2.23 22.11
N VAL A 453 8.31 -3.48 22.44
CA VAL A 453 7.12 -3.84 23.22
C VAL A 453 7.52 -4.06 24.67
N PHE A 454 6.79 -3.43 25.59
CA PHE A 454 7.12 -3.39 27.02
C PHE A 454 6.03 -4.05 27.85
N ARG A 455 6.43 -4.91 28.77
CA ARG A 455 5.54 -5.53 29.75
C ARG A 455 4.97 -4.46 30.67
N PRO A 456 3.67 -4.50 31.03
CA PRO A 456 3.14 -3.69 32.12
C PRO A 456 3.97 -3.95 33.39
N ARG A 457 4.48 -2.88 34.03
CA ARG A 457 4.99 -3.03 35.39
C ARG A 457 3.80 -3.12 36.32
N ALA A 458 3.78 -4.14 37.19
CA ALA A 458 2.87 -4.13 38.32
C ALA A 458 3.07 -2.81 39.09
N GLN A 459 1.98 -2.12 39.43
CA GLN A 459 2.08 -0.97 40.32
C GLN A 459 2.65 -1.46 41.65
N GLY A 460 3.74 -0.83 42.11
CA GLY A 460 4.43 -1.21 43.33
C GLY A 460 3.55 -0.91 44.55
N GLY A 461 2.66 -1.85 44.87
CA GLY A 461 1.85 -1.78 46.07
C GLY A 461 2.77 -1.70 47.28
N ARG A 462 2.74 -0.57 47.98
CA ARG A 462 3.25 -0.48 49.35
C ARG A 462 2.34 -1.34 50.23
N VAL A 463 2.67 -2.63 50.32
CA VAL A 463 2.31 -3.44 51.47
C VAL A 463 3.04 -2.80 52.64
N ALA A 464 2.32 -1.99 53.42
CA ALA A 464 2.80 -1.58 54.73
C ALA A 464 2.92 -2.85 55.57
N ALA A 465 4.14 -3.19 55.98
CA ALA A 465 4.32 -4.21 57.00
C ALA A 465 3.70 -3.70 58.31
N ALA A 466 2.86 -4.54 58.91
CA ALA A 466 2.35 -4.42 60.27
C ALA A 466 3.00 -5.51 61.13
#